data_AF-A0A7C6SLY3-F1
#
_entry.id   AF-A0A7C6SLY3-F1
#
_cell.length_a   1.000
_cell.length_b   1.000
_cell.length_c   1.000
_cell.angle_alpha   90.00
_cell.angle_beta   90.00
_cell.angle_gamma   90.00
#
_symmetry.space_group_name_H-M   'P 1'
#
loop_
_entity.id
_entity.type
_entity.pdbx_description
1 polymer ?
#
loop_
_entity_poly.entity_id
_entity_poly.type
_entity_poly.pdbx_seq_one_letter_code
_entity_poly.pdbx_strand_id
1 'polypeptide(L)'
;LPSNMFITVTLPATLWFFDKGKEKKDEILFIDARNIFTQVDRALRKFSDEQIKNLSIITRLYEGDSESFYELIKEYEDSRDKAESEEEKKYFQKQIDWLQERFPEGKYEDVIGLCKVAKLQGEDGIIDQDYSLNPGRYVGVVIEDDGMTAEEFKEELSGLNDEFKKLNEEAKELESKIEVNLDKLVIEYE
;
A
#
# COMPACT_ATOMS: atom_id res chain seq x y z
N LEU A 1 2.32 7.69 -2.31
CA LEU A 1 2.45 6.92 -3.56
C LEU A 1 3.16 5.60 -3.29
N PRO A 2 3.00 4.58 -4.14
CA PRO A 2 3.82 3.38 -4.08
C PRO A 2 5.32 3.69 -4.08
N SER A 3 6.14 2.80 -3.51
CA SER A 3 7.59 2.81 -3.76
C SER A 3 7.88 2.46 -5.22
N ASN A 4 9.12 2.66 -5.68
CA ASN A 4 9.57 2.24 -7.01
C ASN A 4 8.78 2.85 -8.19
N MET A 5 8.24 4.07 -8.01
CA MET A 5 7.56 4.84 -9.05
C MET A 5 8.53 5.69 -9.89
N PHE A 6 9.81 5.77 -9.49
CA PHE A 6 10.87 6.50 -10.16
C PHE A 6 11.97 5.55 -10.60
N ILE A 7 12.52 5.79 -11.79
CA ILE A 7 13.52 4.89 -12.42
C ILE A 7 14.82 4.82 -11.60
N THR A 8 15.22 5.91 -10.95
CA THR A 8 16.54 6.04 -10.31
C THR A 8 16.51 5.97 -8.79
N VAL A 9 15.32 6.01 -8.16
CA VAL A 9 15.18 6.01 -6.70
C VAL A 9 14.00 5.15 -6.26
N THR A 10 14.17 4.46 -5.14
CA THR A 10 13.14 3.58 -4.57
C THR A 10 12.23 4.29 -3.57
N LEU A 11 12.58 5.53 -3.19
CA LEU A 11 11.86 6.30 -2.17
C LEU A 11 10.42 6.57 -2.60
N PRO A 12 9.44 6.40 -1.68
CA PRO A 12 8.07 6.80 -1.95
C PRO A 12 7.98 8.32 -2.03
N ALA A 13 6.99 8.80 -2.78
CA ALA A 13 6.65 10.21 -2.85
C ALA A 13 5.22 10.47 -2.35
N THR A 14 4.98 11.70 -1.91
CA THR A 14 3.66 12.21 -1.53
C THR A 14 3.33 13.40 -2.43
N LEU A 15 2.16 13.38 -3.05
CA LEU A 15 1.65 14.50 -3.83
C LEU A 15 0.77 15.38 -2.94
N TRP A 16 0.91 16.69 -3.09
CA TRP A 16 0.19 17.68 -2.30
C TRP A 16 -0.66 18.53 -3.22
N PHE A 17 -1.96 18.52 -2.97
CA PHE A 17 -2.94 19.31 -3.69
C PHE A 17 -3.43 20.41 -2.77
N PHE A 18 -3.19 21.66 -3.16
CA PHE A 18 -3.62 22.83 -2.40
C PHE A 18 -4.67 23.58 -3.20
N ASP A 19 -5.83 23.79 -2.59
CA ASP A 19 -6.86 24.66 -3.10
C ASP A 19 -7.12 25.80 -2.11
N LYS A 20 -6.93 27.04 -2.56
CA LYS A 20 -7.21 28.25 -1.77
C LYS A 20 -8.72 28.54 -1.67
N GLY A 21 -9.51 28.02 -2.60
CA GLY A 21 -10.95 28.21 -2.70
C GLY A 21 -11.78 27.16 -1.95
N LYS A 22 -11.16 26.14 -1.35
CA LYS A 22 -11.90 25.03 -0.71
C LYS A 22 -12.86 25.51 0.38
N GLU A 23 -14.06 24.94 0.39
CA GLU A 23 -15.07 25.23 1.41
C GLU A 23 -14.69 24.64 2.78
N LYS A 24 -14.18 23.40 2.78
CA LYS A 24 -13.78 22.63 3.97
C LYS A 24 -12.36 23.02 4.42
N LYS A 25 -12.24 24.16 5.11
CA LYS A 25 -10.94 24.73 5.51
C LYS A 25 -10.22 23.96 6.60
N ASP A 26 -10.98 23.41 7.53
CA ASP A 26 -10.43 22.75 8.74
C ASP A 26 -10.25 21.24 8.57
N GLU A 27 -10.29 20.75 7.33
CA GLU A 27 -10.18 19.34 6.97
C GLU A 27 -9.09 19.10 5.93
N ILE A 28 -8.42 17.96 6.04
CA ILE A 28 -7.47 17.44 5.07
C ILE A 28 -7.90 16.03 4.67
N LEU A 29 -8.09 15.80 3.38
CA LEU A 29 -8.30 14.47 2.81
C LEU A 29 -6.95 13.79 2.61
N PHE A 30 -6.74 12.66 3.28
CA PHE A 30 -5.62 11.76 3.03
C PHE A 30 -6.03 10.63 2.12
N ILE A 31 -5.16 10.31 1.16
CA ILE A 31 -5.29 9.13 0.29
C ILE A 31 -3.97 8.38 0.32
N ASP A 32 -4.01 7.12 0.75
CA ASP A 32 -2.88 6.22 0.79
C ASP A 32 -2.91 5.24 -0.39
N ALA A 33 -2.21 5.63 -1.44
CA ALA A 33 -2.08 4.81 -2.65
C ALA A 33 -0.90 3.82 -2.59
N ARG A 34 -0.26 3.57 -1.43
CA ARG A 34 0.98 2.76 -1.36
C ARG A 34 0.82 1.34 -1.93
N ASN A 35 -0.35 0.73 -1.77
CA ASN A 35 -0.65 -0.63 -2.23
C ASN A 35 -1.40 -0.68 -3.57
N ILE A 36 -1.57 0.46 -4.25
CA ILE A 36 -2.26 0.53 -5.55
C ILE A 36 -1.22 0.76 -6.62
N PHE A 37 -0.92 -0.25 -7.42
CA PHE A 37 0.02 -0.11 -8.55
C PHE A 37 -0.14 -1.27 -9.54
N THR A 38 0.32 -1.04 -10.76
CA THR A 38 0.69 -2.10 -11.70
C THR A 38 2.18 -2.31 -11.62
N GLN A 39 2.59 -3.55 -11.38
CA GLN A 39 4.00 -3.91 -11.45
C GLN A 39 4.42 -4.07 -12.91
N VAL A 40 5.40 -3.28 -13.35
CA VAL A 40 5.96 -3.37 -14.70
C VAL A 40 7.06 -4.43 -14.73
N ASP A 41 7.96 -4.36 -13.75
CA ASP A 41 9.01 -5.33 -13.50
C ASP A 41 9.37 -5.39 -12.00
N ARG A 42 10.49 -6.03 -11.64
CA ARG A 42 10.92 -6.14 -10.23
C ARG A 42 11.29 -4.79 -9.59
N ALA A 43 11.70 -3.82 -10.39
CA ALA A 43 12.23 -2.53 -9.94
C ALA A 43 11.31 -1.33 -10.25
N LEU A 44 10.31 -1.49 -11.12
CA LEU A 44 9.44 -0.41 -11.57
C LEU A 44 7.94 -0.72 -11.37
N ARG A 45 7.27 0.24 -10.73
CA ARG A 45 5.81 0.30 -10.58
C ARG A 45 5.27 1.50 -11.34
N LYS A 46 4.04 1.38 -11.82
CA LYS A 46 3.28 2.48 -12.44
C LYS A 46 1.83 2.42 -12.00
N PHE A 47 1.10 3.50 -12.22
CA PHE A 47 -0.36 3.41 -12.22
C PHE A 47 -0.88 3.02 -13.60
N SER A 48 -1.95 2.22 -13.65
CA SER A 48 -2.81 2.17 -14.83
C SER A 48 -3.73 3.39 -14.88
N ASP A 49 -4.34 3.64 -16.04
CA ASP A 49 -5.28 4.74 -16.21
C ASP A 49 -6.50 4.56 -15.29
N GLU A 50 -6.98 3.33 -15.14
CA GLU A 50 -8.09 3.00 -14.23
C GLU A 50 -7.70 3.24 -12.77
N GLN A 51 -6.47 2.92 -12.37
CA GLN A 51 -5.99 3.19 -11.00
C GLN A 51 -5.96 4.70 -10.72
N ILE A 52 -5.55 5.52 -11.69
CA ILE A 52 -5.58 6.98 -11.56
C ILE A 52 -7.02 7.47 -11.44
N LYS A 53 -7.93 7.01 -12.31
CA LYS A 53 -9.35 7.37 -12.26
C LYS A 53 -9.99 6.98 -10.92
N ASN A 54 -9.75 5.76 -10.46
CA ASN A 54 -10.25 5.24 -9.18
C ASN A 54 -9.72 6.03 -7.98
N LEU A 55 -8.46 6.48 -8.01
CA LEU A 55 -7.94 7.35 -6.95
C LEU A 55 -8.54 8.75 -7.02
N SER A 56 -8.71 9.29 -8.22
CA SER A 56 -9.28 10.63 -8.42
C SER A 56 -10.73 10.72 -7.95
N ILE A 57 -11.51 9.64 -8.08
CA ILE A 57 -12.92 9.66 -7.71
C ILE A 57 -13.12 9.84 -6.21
N ILE A 58 -12.16 9.43 -5.38
CA ILE A 58 -12.20 9.65 -3.93
C ILE A 58 -12.29 11.15 -3.62
N THR A 59 -11.57 11.97 -4.39
CA THR A 59 -11.61 13.44 -4.22
C THR A 59 -12.96 14.00 -4.68
N ARG A 60 -13.51 13.50 -5.80
CA ARG A 60 -14.85 13.89 -6.28
C ARG A 60 -15.95 13.56 -5.27
N LEU A 61 -15.93 12.34 -4.75
CA LEU A 61 -16.84 11.93 -3.70
C LEU A 61 -16.71 12.81 -2.45
N TYR A 62 -15.47 13.13 -2.04
CA TYR A 62 -15.23 14.04 -0.91
C TYR A 62 -15.80 15.44 -1.15
N GLU A 63 -15.78 15.92 -2.40
CA GLU A 63 -16.42 17.18 -2.82
C GLU A 63 -17.95 17.07 -2.91
N GLY A 64 -18.53 15.88 -2.75
CA GLY A 64 -19.96 15.62 -2.85
C GLY A 64 -20.44 15.34 -4.27
N ASP A 65 -19.53 15.14 -5.21
CA ASP A 65 -19.82 14.82 -6.61
C ASP A 65 -20.00 13.30 -6.82
N SER A 66 -21.21 12.83 -6.48
CA SER A 66 -21.63 11.45 -6.75
C SER A 66 -21.87 11.18 -8.24
N GLU A 67 -22.09 12.22 -9.06
CA GLU A 67 -22.36 12.07 -10.49
C GLU A 67 -21.13 11.51 -11.21
N SER A 68 -19.95 12.11 -10.97
CA SER A 68 -18.67 11.61 -11.48
C SER A 68 -18.44 10.12 -11.15
N PHE A 69 -18.90 9.64 -9.99
CA PHE A 69 -18.72 8.25 -9.59
C PHE A 69 -19.56 7.31 -10.46
N TYR A 70 -20.85 7.62 -10.64
CA TYR A 70 -21.72 6.80 -11.47
C TYR A 70 -21.35 6.87 -12.96
N GLU A 71 -20.85 8.01 -13.43
CA GLU A 71 -20.29 8.13 -14.78
C GLU A 71 -19.09 7.20 -14.97
N LEU A 72 -18.17 7.14 -14.00
CA LEU A 72 -17.02 6.25 -14.05
C LEU A 72 -17.43 4.77 -14.03
N ILE A 73 -18.38 4.39 -13.18
CA ILE A 73 -18.92 3.03 -13.14
C ILE A 73 -19.49 2.66 -14.51
N LYS A 74 -20.30 3.54 -15.10
CA LYS A 74 -20.88 3.32 -16.42
C LYS A 74 -19.81 3.21 -17.51
N GLU A 75 -18.74 4.02 -17.44
CA GLU A 75 -17.60 3.93 -18.37
C GLU A 75 -16.95 2.54 -18.30
N TYR A 76 -16.77 1.99 -17.10
CA TYR A 76 -16.22 0.64 -16.92
C TYR A 76 -17.19 -0.47 -17.34
N GLU A 77 -18.48 -0.32 -17.10
CA GLU A 77 -19.51 -1.25 -17.59
C GLU A 77 -19.52 -1.29 -19.13
N ASP A 78 -19.53 -0.12 -19.78
CA ASP A 78 -19.46 -0.01 -21.22
C ASP A 78 -18.18 -0.65 -21.79
N SER A 79 -17.04 -0.48 -21.09
CA SER A 79 -15.75 -1.05 -21.50
C SER A 79 -15.72 -2.56 -21.31
N ARG A 80 -16.28 -3.07 -20.21
CA ARG A 80 -16.47 -4.50 -19.94
C ARG A 80 -17.36 -5.14 -21.01
N ASP A 81 -18.48 -4.53 -21.34
CA ASP A 81 -19.47 -5.11 -22.25
C ASP A 81 -18.98 -5.11 -23.71
N LYS A 82 -18.09 -4.18 -24.07
CA LYS A 82 -17.41 -4.14 -25.38
C LYS A 82 -16.15 -5.00 -25.46
N ALA A 83 -15.64 -5.49 -24.33
CA ALA A 83 -14.42 -6.27 -24.31
C ALA A 83 -14.58 -7.60 -25.06
N GLU A 84 -13.62 -7.91 -25.93
CA GLU A 84 -13.64 -9.11 -26.76
C GLU A 84 -13.12 -10.34 -26.00
N SER A 85 -12.24 -10.12 -25.02
CA SER A 85 -11.63 -11.18 -24.21
C SER A 85 -12.26 -11.30 -22.81
N GLU A 86 -12.28 -12.51 -22.27
CA GLU A 86 -12.76 -12.75 -20.91
C GLU A 86 -11.83 -12.15 -19.85
N GLU A 87 -10.53 -12.03 -20.15
CA GLU A 87 -9.54 -11.38 -19.30
C GLU A 87 -9.82 -9.89 -19.13
N GLU A 88 -10.13 -9.17 -20.22
CA GLU A 88 -10.49 -7.75 -20.17
C GLU A 88 -11.82 -7.52 -19.45
N LYS A 89 -12.82 -8.39 -19.67
CA LYS A 89 -14.08 -8.34 -18.91
C LYS A 89 -13.85 -8.45 -17.42
N LYS A 90 -13.04 -9.43 -17.00
CA LYS A 90 -12.66 -9.60 -15.58
C LYS A 90 -11.87 -8.42 -15.06
N TYR A 91 -11.00 -7.82 -15.87
CA TYR A 91 -10.24 -6.64 -15.49
C TYR A 91 -11.16 -5.46 -15.14
N PHE A 92 -12.10 -5.10 -16.02
CA PHE A 92 -13.05 -4.00 -15.76
C PHE A 92 -14.03 -4.35 -14.64
N GLN A 93 -14.51 -5.59 -14.56
CA GLN A 93 -15.35 -6.04 -13.45
C GLN A 93 -14.64 -5.83 -12.11
N LYS A 94 -13.35 -6.18 -12.02
CA LYS A 94 -12.55 -5.95 -10.81
C LYS A 94 -12.43 -4.46 -10.45
N GLN A 95 -12.41 -3.54 -11.43
CA GLN A 95 -12.39 -2.10 -11.13
C GLN A 95 -13.74 -1.62 -10.59
N ILE A 96 -14.84 -2.12 -11.15
CA ILE A 96 -16.21 -1.83 -10.68
C ILE A 96 -16.38 -2.33 -9.25
N ASP A 97 -16.03 -3.59 -8.99
CA ASP A 97 -16.11 -4.21 -7.67
C ASP A 97 -15.28 -3.43 -6.65
N TRP A 98 -14.04 -3.07 -7.01
CA TRP A 98 -13.15 -2.29 -6.14
C TRP A 98 -13.78 -0.97 -5.69
N LEU A 99 -14.47 -0.26 -6.60
CA LEU A 99 -15.16 1.00 -6.33
C LEU A 99 -16.42 0.79 -5.48
N GLN A 100 -17.27 -0.17 -5.84
CA GLN A 100 -18.55 -0.41 -5.17
C GLN A 100 -18.39 -1.01 -3.77
N GLU A 101 -17.37 -1.83 -3.54
CA GLU A 101 -17.03 -2.33 -2.19
C GLU A 101 -16.68 -1.20 -1.22
N ARG A 102 -16.04 -0.13 -1.73
CA ARG A 102 -15.51 0.98 -0.92
C ARG A 102 -16.47 2.14 -0.80
N PHE A 103 -17.28 2.37 -1.83
CA PHE A 103 -18.24 3.47 -1.90
C PHE A 103 -19.60 2.95 -2.39
N PRO A 104 -20.28 2.09 -1.61
CA PRO A 104 -21.50 1.40 -2.06
C PRO A 104 -22.65 2.36 -2.37
N GLU A 105 -22.74 3.49 -1.67
CA GLU A 105 -23.73 4.54 -1.94
C GLU A 105 -23.27 5.59 -2.98
N GLY A 106 -22.10 5.43 -3.59
CA GLY A 106 -21.53 6.46 -4.46
C GLY A 106 -21.30 7.79 -3.73
N LYS A 107 -20.97 7.71 -2.43
CA LYS A 107 -20.66 8.86 -1.56
C LYS A 107 -19.33 8.61 -0.87
N TYR A 108 -18.72 9.70 -0.42
CA TYR A 108 -17.49 9.60 0.35
C TYR A 108 -17.74 8.95 1.71
N GLU A 109 -16.91 7.96 2.03
CA GLU A 109 -16.75 7.38 3.35
C GLU A 109 -15.27 7.18 3.63
N ASP A 110 -14.87 7.22 4.90
CA ASP A 110 -13.51 6.87 5.30
C ASP A 110 -13.30 5.36 5.06
N VAL A 111 -12.26 5.01 4.32
CA VAL A 111 -11.92 3.63 4.00
C VAL A 111 -10.57 3.30 4.63
N ILE A 112 -10.58 2.35 5.57
CA ILE A 112 -9.37 1.92 6.28
C ILE A 112 -8.27 1.52 5.28
N GLY A 113 -7.06 2.02 5.52
CA GLY A 113 -5.86 1.85 4.70
C GLY A 113 -5.89 2.52 3.33
N LEU A 114 -6.98 3.24 2.97
CA LEU A 114 -7.10 3.91 1.68
C LEU A 114 -7.32 5.42 1.81
N CYS A 115 -8.33 5.88 2.53
CA CYS A 115 -8.60 7.31 2.64
C CYS A 115 -9.28 7.68 3.96
N LYS A 116 -8.98 8.90 4.44
CA LYS A 116 -9.60 9.48 5.63
C LYS A 116 -9.63 10.99 5.55
N VAL A 117 -10.71 11.62 6.00
CA VAL A 117 -10.75 13.05 6.28
C VAL A 117 -10.32 13.29 7.74
N ALA A 118 -9.20 13.97 7.93
CA ALA A 118 -8.75 14.38 9.26
C ALA A 118 -9.04 15.87 9.49
N LYS A 119 -9.53 16.20 10.68
CA LYS A 119 -9.75 17.58 11.12
C LYS A 119 -8.45 18.18 11.66
N LEU A 120 -8.33 19.51 11.62
CA LEU A 120 -7.18 20.21 12.21
C LEU A 120 -7.10 19.99 13.74
N GLN A 121 -8.24 20.05 14.41
CA GLN A 121 -8.39 19.87 15.86
C GLN A 121 -9.19 18.60 16.17
N GLY A 122 -9.05 18.09 17.39
CA GLY A 122 -9.75 16.91 17.87
C GLY A 122 -8.80 15.79 18.24
N GLU A 123 -9.34 14.77 18.91
CA GLU A 123 -8.66 13.48 19.08
C GLU A 123 -8.43 12.88 17.69
N ASP A 124 -7.20 12.51 17.35
CA ASP A 124 -6.75 12.09 16.00
C ASP A 124 -6.56 13.19 14.95
N GLY A 125 -6.78 14.46 15.32
CA GLY A 125 -6.60 15.60 14.42
C GLY A 125 -5.14 15.92 14.08
N ILE A 126 -4.93 16.77 13.07
CA ILE A 126 -3.58 17.13 12.58
C ILE A 126 -2.69 17.67 13.69
N ILE A 127 -3.23 18.50 14.59
CA ILE A 127 -2.47 19.10 15.70
C ILE A 127 -2.11 18.03 16.76
N ASP A 128 -3.02 17.11 17.05
CA ASP A 128 -2.80 16.00 17.99
C ASP A 128 -1.74 15.01 17.47
N GLN A 129 -1.67 14.85 16.15
CA GLN A 129 -0.66 14.05 15.45
C GLN A 129 0.65 14.82 15.18
N ASP A 130 0.95 15.86 15.96
CA ASP A 130 2.17 16.69 15.86
C ASP A 130 2.43 17.23 14.43
N TYR A 131 1.36 17.60 13.71
CA TYR A 131 1.42 18.08 12.32
C TYR A 131 2.04 17.08 11.32
N SER A 132 2.09 15.79 11.67
CA SER A 132 2.53 14.76 10.72
C SER A 132 1.52 14.65 9.58
N LEU A 133 1.96 14.84 8.34
CA LEU A 133 1.10 14.72 7.14
C LEU A 133 1.36 13.44 6.35
N ASN A 134 1.82 12.39 7.02
CA ASN A 134 1.93 11.05 6.46
C ASN A 134 0.54 10.37 6.46
N PRO A 135 -0.05 10.02 5.29
CA PRO A 135 -1.38 9.41 5.20
C PRO A 135 -1.57 8.21 6.13
N GLY A 136 -0.54 7.36 6.28
CA GLY A 136 -0.60 6.14 7.09
C GLY A 136 -0.90 6.37 8.58
N ARG A 137 -0.71 7.59 9.11
CA ARG A 137 -1.14 7.92 10.48
C ARG A 137 -2.66 8.08 10.62
N TYR A 138 -3.34 8.42 9.54
CA TYR A 138 -4.76 8.74 9.55
C TYR A 138 -5.60 7.62 8.99
N VAL A 139 -5.22 7.07 7.83
CA VAL A 139 -6.03 6.05 7.14
C VAL A 139 -6.07 4.71 7.88
N GLY A 140 -5.18 4.50 8.85
CA GLY A 140 -4.99 3.22 9.51
C GLY A 140 -4.26 2.22 8.62
N VAL A 141 -4.17 0.98 9.07
CA VAL A 141 -3.55 -0.11 8.33
C VAL A 141 -4.64 -1.14 8.09
N VAL A 142 -4.93 -1.44 6.83
CA VAL A 142 -5.55 -2.73 6.52
C VAL A 142 -4.50 -3.74 6.91
N ILE A 143 -4.72 -4.44 8.02
CA ILE A 143 -4.03 -5.71 8.23
C ILE A 143 -4.55 -6.54 7.05
N GLU A 144 -3.76 -6.59 5.98
CA GLU A 144 -3.95 -7.61 4.97
C GLU A 144 -3.87 -8.90 5.79
N ASP A 145 -5.04 -9.51 6.01
CA ASP A 145 -5.11 -10.93 6.29
C ASP A 145 -4.29 -11.51 5.14
N ASP A 146 -3.08 -11.95 5.45
CA ASP A 146 -2.10 -12.56 4.53
C ASP A 146 -2.65 -13.85 3.89
N GLY A 147 -3.95 -14.08 4.05
CA GLY A 147 -4.66 -15.32 3.82
C GLY A 147 -4.31 -16.37 4.86
N MET A 148 -3.47 -16.05 5.86
CA MET A 148 -2.94 -17.02 6.79
C MET A 148 -3.80 -17.07 8.04
N THR A 149 -4.39 -18.24 8.25
CA THR A 149 -4.94 -18.59 9.55
C THR A 149 -3.85 -18.48 10.63
N ALA A 150 -4.26 -18.27 11.89
CA ALA A 150 -3.33 -18.24 13.01
C ALA A 150 -2.50 -19.54 13.12
N GLU A 151 -3.04 -20.67 12.62
CA GLU A 151 -2.28 -21.92 12.48
C GLU A 151 -1.18 -21.84 11.43
N GLU A 152 -1.47 -21.34 10.22
CA GLU A 152 -0.49 -21.19 9.13
C GLU A 152 0.64 -20.22 9.50
N PHE A 153 0.31 -19.08 10.13
CA PHE A 153 1.31 -18.14 10.64
C PHE A 153 2.27 -18.81 11.65
N LYS A 154 1.71 -19.62 12.56
CA LYS A 154 2.50 -20.32 13.58
C LYS A 154 3.40 -21.38 12.96
N GLU A 155 2.93 -22.07 11.92
CA GLU A 155 3.71 -23.05 11.18
C GLU A 155 4.88 -22.37 10.44
N GLU A 156 4.62 -21.28 9.73
CA GLU A 156 5.65 -20.53 9.01
C GLU A 156 6.69 -19.92 9.98
N LEU A 157 6.24 -19.32 11.08
CA LEU A 157 7.12 -18.79 12.12
C LEU A 157 8.00 -19.88 12.74
N SER A 158 7.44 -21.08 12.96
CA SER A 158 8.21 -22.22 13.46
C SER A 158 9.26 -22.66 12.46
N GLY A 159 8.90 -22.78 11.18
CA GLY A 159 9.82 -23.14 10.11
C GLY A 159 10.98 -22.17 9.97
N LEU A 160 10.69 -20.86 9.96
CA LEU A 160 11.70 -19.81 9.92
C LEU A 160 12.62 -19.84 11.15
N ASN A 161 12.08 -20.13 12.35
CA ASN A 161 12.88 -20.24 13.56
C ASN A 161 13.80 -21.47 13.55
N ASP A 162 13.36 -22.59 12.98
CA ASP A 162 14.20 -23.78 12.86
C ASP A 162 15.31 -23.59 11.83
N GLU A 163 15.01 -22.93 10.70
CA GLU A 163 16.04 -22.50 9.74
C GLU A 163 17.05 -21.54 10.38
N PHE A 164 16.57 -20.56 11.15
CA PHE A 164 17.43 -19.65 11.89
C PHE A 164 18.37 -20.38 12.87
N LYS A 165 17.88 -21.38 13.61
CA LYS A 165 18.71 -22.20 14.50
C LYS A 165 19.79 -22.96 13.74
N LYS A 166 19.42 -23.58 12.61
CA LYS A 166 20.36 -24.31 11.76
C LYS A 166 21.47 -23.39 11.25
N LEU A 167 21.10 -22.22 10.72
CA LEU A 167 22.08 -21.22 10.26
C LEU A 167 23.00 -20.75 11.38
N ASN A 168 22.49 -20.60 12.61
CA ASN A 168 23.31 -20.25 13.78
C ASN A 168 24.29 -21.37 14.18
N GLU A 169 23.89 -22.63 14.07
CA GLU A 169 24.79 -23.77 14.32
C GLU A 169 25.91 -23.80 13.28
N GLU A 170 25.56 -23.66 12.00
CA GLU A 170 26.55 -23.58 10.91
C GLU A 170 27.51 -22.39 11.11
N ALA A 171 27.01 -21.23 11.54
CA ALA A 171 27.83 -20.07 11.85
C ALA A 171 28.84 -20.35 12.97
N LYS A 172 28.43 -21.01 14.06
CA LYS A 172 29.32 -21.40 15.16
C LYS A 172 30.39 -22.40 14.75
N GLU A 173 30.04 -23.35 13.88
CA GLU A 173 31.03 -24.28 13.34
C GLU A 173 32.09 -23.57 12.51
N LEU A 174 31.66 -22.61 11.68
CA LEU A 174 32.57 -21.80 10.87
C LEU A 174 33.46 -20.92 11.75
N GLU A 175 32.88 -20.27 12.76
CA GLU A 175 33.60 -19.47 13.76
C GLU A 175 34.69 -20.31 14.44
N SER A 176 34.34 -21.50 14.94
CA SER A 176 35.30 -22.42 15.57
C SER A 176 36.43 -22.84 14.61
N LYS A 177 36.12 -23.09 13.32
CA LYS A 177 37.13 -23.41 12.31
C LYS A 177 38.06 -22.22 12.04
N ILE A 178 37.54 -21.00 12.06
CA ILE A 178 38.33 -19.78 11.90
C ILE A 178 39.28 -19.60 13.08
N GLU A 179 38.81 -19.76 14.32
CA GLU A 179 39.64 -19.68 15.52
C GLU A 179 40.81 -20.69 15.47
N VAL A 180 40.51 -21.97 15.19
CA VAL A 180 41.54 -23.01 15.07
C VAL A 180 42.58 -22.68 13.98
N ASN A 181 42.15 -22.09 12.86
CA ASN A 181 43.07 -21.72 11.78
C ASN A 181 43.92 -20.50 12.16
N LEU A 182 43.36 -19.53 12.88
CA LEU A 182 44.10 -18.37 13.39
C LEU A 182 45.17 -18.79 14.40
N ASP A 183 44.82 -19.67 15.35
CA ASP A 183 45.78 -20.18 16.34
C ASP A 183 46.97 -20.88 15.69
N LYS A 184 46.72 -21.69 14.65
CA LYS A 184 47.79 -22.34 13.88
C LYS A 184 48.71 -21.35 13.19
N LEU A 185 48.14 -20.29 12.59
CA LEU A 185 48.94 -19.25 11.96
C LEU A 185 49.77 -18.50 12.99
N VAL A 186 49.22 -18.17 14.15
CA VAL A 186 49.97 -17.47 15.22
C VAL A 186 51.17 -18.31 15.69
N ILE A 187 51.00 -19.63 15.84
CA ILE A 187 52.09 -20.55 16.23
C ILE A 187 53.17 -20.68 15.14
N GLU A 188 52.83 -20.54 13.85
CA GLU A 188 53.80 -20.60 12.74
C GLU A 188 54.71 -19.35 12.65
N TYR A 189 54.36 -18.25 13.31
CA TYR A 189 55.14 -17.00 13.29
C TYR A 189 55.78 -16.62 14.64
N GLU A 190 55.74 -17.49 15.65
CA GLU A 190 56.57 -17.45 16.88
C GLU A 190 57.85 -18.29 16.72
#